data_AF-A0A816BVL1-F1
#
_entry.id   AF-A0A816BVL1-F1
#
_cell.length_a   1.000
_cell.length_b   1.000
_cell.length_c   1.000
_cell.angle_alpha   90.00
_cell.angle_beta   90.00
_cell.angle_gamma   90.00
#
_symmetry.space_group_name_H-M   'P 1'
#
loop_
_entity.id
_entity.type
_entity.pdbx_description
1 polymer ?
#
loop_
_entity_poly.entity_id
_entity_poly.type
_entity_poly.pdbx_seq_one_letter_code
_entity_poly.pdbx_strand_id
1 'polypeptide(L)'
;MVHIISSLILFEVLIVNYVFGNAPTTGEQVFGIRTTYHGAHEAGACALPKASYAISHPIAIGDIESLKYFKYRPELCGHVLQLDCGNGPLDVIVVNSNLGQGLDLYASTWNRLTNHMSPGITQCSIQLSARKAFDFDGPRCFHRPGSDSSHNEYYRCVGLLNTGGQIVISATIDDHRGKYMQSSPYFEFTYGQKIDSNKQIVFTLADGTTHKVYLRDCENQYNQQLWR
;
A
#
# COMPACT_ATOMS: atom_id res chain seq x y z
N MET A 1 -40.28 -13.50 0.43
CA MET A 1 -39.19 -13.17 1.38
C MET A 1 -37.84 -13.15 0.63
N VAL A 2 -37.74 -12.37 -0.46
CA VAL A 2 -36.55 -12.32 -1.36
C VAL A 2 -36.18 -10.88 -1.75
N HIS A 3 -36.80 -9.87 -1.11
CA HIS A 3 -36.53 -8.45 -1.41
C HIS A 3 -35.72 -7.70 -0.34
N ILE A 4 -35.30 -8.37 0.74
CA ILE A 4 -34.56 -7.71 1.84
C ILE A 4 -33.04 -7.86 1.69
N ILE A 5 -32.56 -8.89 0.98
CA ILE A 5 -31.11 -9.17 0.84
C ILE A 5 -30.44 -8.15 -0.09
N SER A 6 -31.13 -7.66 -1.13
CA SER A 6 -30.55 -6.73 -2.10
C SER A 6 -30.34 -5.31 -1.55
N SER A 7 -31.12 -4.90 -0.54
CA SER A 7 -30.99 -3.57 0.07
C SER A 7 -29.87 -3.50 1.12
N LEU A 8 -29.55 -4.59 1.80
CA LEU A 8 -28.41 -4.64 2.75
C LEU A 8 -27.07 -4.55 2.02
N ILE A 9 -26.91 -5.28 0.90
CA ILE A 9 -25.68 -5.25 0.11
C ILE A 9 -25.45 -3.84 -0.48
N LEU A 10 -26.51 -3.18 -0.95
CA LEU A 10 -26.40 -1.81 -1.45
C LEU A 10 -25.99 -0.81 -0.35
N PHE A 11 -26.46 -1.01 0.88
CA PHE A 11 -26.16 -0.13 2.01
C PHE A 11 -24.72 -0.28 2.51
N GLU A 12 -24.17 -1.50 2.55
CA GLU A 12 -22.78 -1.73 2.94
C GLU A 12 -21.79 -1.17 1.91
N VAL A 13 -22.05 -1.35 0.61
CA VAL A 13 -21.22 -0.78 -0.47
C VAL A 13 -21.26 0.76 -0.46
N LEU A 14 -22.40 1.37 -0.10
CA LEU A 14 -22.50 2.83 0.00
C LEU A 14 -21.70 3.38 1.19
N ILE A 15 -21.69 2.69 2.33
CA ILE A 15 -20.96 3.12 3.54
C ILE A 15 -19.45 3.01 3.35
N VAL A 16 -18.94 1.95 2.68
CA VAL A 16 -17.51 1.82 2.39
C VAL A 16 -17.04 2.97 1.47
N ASN A 17 -17.81 3.32 0.44
CA ASN A 17 -17.46 4.44 -0.45
C ASN A 17 -17.56 5.82 0.24
N TYR A 18 -18.51 6.00 1.16
CA TYR A 18 -18.72 7.29 1.85
C TYR A 18 -17.71 7.56 2.97
N VAL A 19 -17.17 6.52 3.62
CA VAL A 19 -16.23 6.66 4.76
C VAL A 19 -14.76 6.72 4.31
N PHE A 20 -14.38 6.07 3.22
CA PHE A 20 -12.96 5.95 2.82
C PHE A 20 -12.56 6.82 1.63
N GLY A 21 -13.52 7.48 0.96
CA GLY A 21 -13.33 7.97 -0.41
C GLY A 21 -13.07 6.81 -1.36
N ASN A 22 -13.55 6.88 -2.60
CA ASN A 22 -13.39 5.77 -3.55
C ASN A 22 -11.92 5.30 -3.57
N ALA A 23 -11.66 4.08 -3.10
CA ALA A 23 -10.34 3.48 -3.19
C ALA A 23 -10.02 3.26 -4.68
N PRO A 24 -8.76 3.37 -5.12
CA PRO A 24 -8.42 3.01 -6.49
C PRO A 24 -8.91 1.61 -6.78
N THR A 25 -9.57 1.43 -7.91
CA THR A 25 -9.90 0.11 -8.43
C THR A 25 -9.07 -0.18 -9.67
N THR A 26 -8.78 -1.45 -9.90
CA THR A 26 -8.13 -1.89 -11.15
C THR A 26 -9.03 -1.54 -12.33
N GLY A 27 -8.47 -1.01 -13.42
CA GLY A 27 -9.25 -0.61 -14.59
C GLY A 27 -9.45 0.91 -14.72
N GLU A 28 -9.34 1.67 -13.64
CA GLU A 28 -9.44 3.13 -13.69
C GLU A 28 -8.06 3.79 -13.91
N GLN A 29 -7.98 4.72 -14.86
CA GLN A 29 -6.75 5.43 -15.21
C GLN A 29 -6.93 6.95 -15.00
N VAL A 30 -5.89 7.60 -14.47
CA VAL A 30 -5.83 9.06 -14.31
C VAL A 30 -4.66 9.58 -15.15
N PHE A 31 -4.85 10.71 -15.83
CA PHE A 31 -3.89 11.30 -16.77
C PHE A 31 -3.45 12.70 -16.33
N GLY A 32 -2.37 13.21 -16.94
CA GLY A 32 -1.93 14.59 -16.76
C GLY A 32 -1.31 14.86 -15.39
N ILE A 33 -0.82 13.83 -14.72
CA ILE A 33 -0.29 13.96 -13.36
C ILE A 33 1.12 14.52 -13.42
N ARG A 34 1.31 15.68 -12.76
CA ARG A 34 2.63 16.28 -12.58
C ARG A 34 3.56 15.24 -11.94
N THR A 35 4.66 14.97 -12.62
CA THR A 35 5.61 13.93 -12.22
C THR A 35 7.03 14.48 -12.24
N THR A 36 7.75 14.32 -11.14
CA THR A 36 9.11 14.86 -10.94
C THR A 36 10.14 13.75 -10.84
N TYR A 37 11.42 14.14 -10.86
CA TYR A 37 12.56 13.27 -10.66
C TYR A 37 13.01 13.29 -9.19
N HIS A 38 13.18 12.10 -8.62
CA HIS A 38 13.77 11.83 -7.31
C HIS A 38 15.10 11.09 -7.45
N GLY A 39 16.19 11.72 -7.02
CA GLY A 39 17.55 11.17 -7.17
C GLY A 39 18.03 10.34 -5.98
N ALA A 40 17.17 10.01 -5.01
CA ALA A 40 17.61 9.43 -3.74
C ALA A 40 17.84 7.91 -3.79
N HIS A 41 18.59 7.44 -2.79
CA HIS A 41 18.70 6.04 -2.44
C HIS A 41 18.33 5.86 -0.96
N GLU A 42 17.15 5.33 -0.70
CA GLU A 42 16.55 5.38 0.64
C GLU A 42 15.54 4.26 0.88
N ALA A 43 15.11 4.09 2.13
CA ALA A 43 14.08 3.12 2.47
C ALA A 43 12.65 3.57 2.12
N GLY A 44 12.45 4.89 2.03
CA GLY A 44 11.14 5.51 1.84
C GLY A 44 10.25 5.48 3.09
N ALA A 45 9.21 6.31 3.11
CA ALA A 45 8.30 6.42 4.25
C ALA A 45 7.48 5.14 4.52
N CYS A 46 7.25 4.31 3.49
CA CYS A 46 6.41 3.13 3.59
C CYS A 46 7.00 2.00 4.47
N ALA A 47 8.29 2.08 4.85
CA ALA A 47 8.96 1.07 5.68
C ALA A 47 8.75 -0.38 5.16
N LEU A 48 8.88 -0.58 3.85
CA LEU A 48 8.69 -1.89 3.24
C LEU A 48 9.81 -2.86 3.65
N PRO A 49 9.50 -4.14 3.90
CA PRO A 49 10.48 -5.10 4.40
C PRO A 49 11.52 -5.44 3.34
N LYS A 50 12.76 -5.69 3.76
CA LYS A 50 13.77 -6.28 2.88
C LYS A 50 13.34 -7.71 2.52
N ALA A 51 13.06 -7.95 1.24
CA ALA A 51 12.48 -9.20 0.73
C ALA A 51 12.77 -9.37 -0.78
N SER A 52 12.28 -10.47 -1.37
CA SER A 52 12.36 -10.69 -2.83
C SER A 52 11.19 -10.01 -3.54
N TYR A 53 11.46 -8.87 -4.17
CA TYR A 53 10.48 -8.09 -4.92
C TYR A 53 10.52 -8.45 -6.41
N ALA A 54 9.34 -8.70 -6.98
CA ALA A 54 9.14 -8.86 -8.41
C ALA A 54 9.15 -7.51 -9.16
N ILE A 55 8.95 -6.40 -8.43
CA ILE A 55 8.92 -5.03 -8.95
C ILE A 55 10.11 -4.25 -8.40
N SER A 56 10.93 -3.72 -9.29
CA SER A 56 12.17 -3.02 -8.94
C SER A 56 12.11 -1.50 -9.18
N HIS A 57 10.97 -0.95 -9.59
CA HIS A 57 10.83 0.45 -9.96
C HIS A 57 10.03 1.22 -8.90
N PRO A 58 10.70 1.99 -8.02
CA PRO A 58 10.04 2.68 -6.92
C PRO A 58 9.45 4.03 -7.35
N ILE A 59 8.40 4.44 -6.66
CA ILE A 59 7.83 5.79 -6.75
C ILE A 59 7.46 6.36 -5.38
N ALA A 60 7.48 7.68 -5.29
CA ALA A 60 6.79 8.43 -4.26
C ALA A 60 5.49 9.02 -4.82
N ILE A 61 4.42 9.03 -4.01
CA ILE A 61 3.14 9.62 -4.40
C ILE A 61 2.82 10.78 -3.48
N GLY A 62 2.38 11.91 -4.04
CA GLY A 62 1.89 13.05 -3.28
C GLY A 62 0.38 13.06 -3.09
N ASP A 63 -0.19 14.20 -2.79
CA ASP A 63 -1.57 14.35 -2.34
C ASP A 63 -2.35 15.45 -3.08
N ILE A 64 -1.82 15.93 -4.21
CA ILE A 64 -2.50 16.94 -5.05
C ILE A 64 -3.79 16.41 -5.70
N GLU A 65 -4.72 17.31 -5.99
CA GLU A 65 -6.04 16.98 -6.56
C GLU A 65 -5.98 16.17 -7.86
N SER A 66 -4.98 16.40 -8.71
CA SER A 66 -4.84 15.68 -9.98
C SER A 66 -4.67 14.15 -9.82
N LEU A 67 -4.25 13.68 -8.64
CA LEU A 67 -4.13 12.25 -8.32
C LEU A 67 -5.48 11.59 -8.02
N LYS A 68 -6.54 12.36 -7.75
CA LYS A 68 -7.88 11.86 -7.40
C LYS A 68 -7.81 10.83 -6.25
N TYR A 69 -8.16 9.58 -6.52
CA TYR A 69 -8.16 8.48 -5.55
C TYR A 69 -6.77 7.84 -5.34
N PHE A 70 -5.78 8.21 -6.16
CA PHE A 70 -4.36 7.88 -5.97
C PHE A 70 -3.61 8.88 -5.10
N LYS A 71 -4.29 9.84 -4.46
CA LYS A 71 -3.63 10.65 -3.43
C LYS A 71 -3.00 9.74 -2.39
N TYR A 72 -1.82 10.12 -1.93
CA TYR A 72 -1.06 9.35 -0.96
C TYR A 72 -1.90 9.08 0.27
N ARG A 73 -2.01 7.79 0.57
CA ARG A 73 -2.54 7.26 1.81
C ARG A 73 -1.66 6.07 2.19
N PRO A 74 -1.43 5.80 3.48
CA PRO A 74 -0.62 4.66 3.93
C PRO A 74 -1.04 3.32 3.30
N GLU A 75 -2.32 3.18 2.96
CA GLU A 75 -2.94 2.04 2.29
C GLU A 75 -2.38 1.75 0.89
N LEU A 76 -1.78 2.73 0.22
CA LEU A 76 -1.16 2.53 -1.10
C LEU A 76 0.27 2.01 -1.01
N CYS A 77 0.91 2.09 0.15
CA CYS A 77 2.28 1.60 0.33
C CYS A 77 2.40 0.11 -0.02
N GLY A 78 3.40 -0.24 -0.84
CA GLY A 78 3.65 -1.62 -1.28
C GLY A 78 2.69 -2.10 -2.38
N HIS A 79 1.73 -1.30 -2.81
CA HIS A 79 0.92 -1.62 -4.00
C HIS A 79 1.71 -1.37 -5.29
N VAL A 80 1.33 -2.14 -6.30
CA VAL A 80 1.85 -1.99 -7.67
C VAL A 80 0.91 -1.09 -8.45
N LEU A 81 1.48 -0.09 -9.10
CA LEU A 81 0.78 0.81 -10.01
C LEU A 81 1.38 0.64 -11.39
N GLN A 82 0.59 0.91 -12.43
CA GLN A 82 1.08 1.04 -13.79
C GLN A 82 1.16 2.52 -14.14
N LEU A 83 2.35 2.99 -14.52
CA LEU A 83 2.59 4.36 -14.96
C LEU A 83 2.96 4.39 -16.43
N ASP A 84 2.56 5.46 -17.12
CA ASP A 84 3.06 5.76 -18.47
C ASP A 84 3.28 7.28 -18.62
N CYS A 85 4.49 7.67 -19.00
CA CYS A 85 4.89 9.07 -19.24
C CYS A 85 5.18 9.34 -20.73
N GLY A 86 4.61 8.53 -21.63
CA GLY A 86 4.76 8.62 -23.09
C GLY A 86 5.70 7.59 -23.70
N ASN A 87 6.28 6.67 -22.91
CA ASN A 87 7.22 5.64 -23.38
C ASN A 87 6.76 4.22 -23.02
N GLY A 88 5.45 4.06 -22.84
CA GLY A 88 4.80 2.80 -22.57
C GLY A 88 4.65 2.51 -21.07
N PRO A 89 3.70 1.62 -20.73
CA PRO A 89 3.38 1.30 -19.35
C PRO A 89 4.54 0.60 -18.63
N LEU A 90 4.75 0.97 -17.37
CA LEU A 90 5.69 0.34 -16.45
C LEU A 90 4.99 0.04 -15.12
N ASP A 91 5.16 -1.19 -14.63
CA ASP A 91 4.77 -1.53 -13.27
C ASP A 91 5.79 -0.95 -12.28
N VAL A 92 5.28 -0.19 -11.32
CA VAL A 92 6.05 0.49 -10.28
C VAL A 92 5.46 0.19 -8.91
N ILE A 93 6.26 0.30 -7.85
CA ILE A 93 5.83 0.06 -6.47
C ILE A 93 5.84 1.36 -5.67
N VAL A 94 4.81 1.57 -4.85
CA VAL A 94 4.70 2.72 -3.96
C VAL A 94 5.56 2.51 -2.72
N VAL A 95 6.58 3.35 -2.56
CA VAL A 95 7.58 3.17 -1.47
C VAL A 95 7.72 4.42 -0.60
N ASN A 96 7.26 5.57 -1.07
CA ASN A 96 7.42 6.82 -0.34
C ASN A 96 6.24 7.78 -0.61
N SER A 97 6.21 8.90 0.12
CA SER A 97 5.28 10.01 -0.07
C SER A 97 5.98 11.23 -0.66
N ASN A 98 5.27 12.02 -1.47
CA ASN A 98 5.70 13.30 -2.03
C ASN A 98 4.66 14.41 -1.70
N LEU A 99 4.41 14.61 -0.41
CA LEU A 99 3.33 15.48 0.08
C LEU A 99 3.45 16.92 -0.46
N GLY A 100 2.31 17.50 -0.86
CA GLY A 100 2.21 18.79 -1.53
C GLY A 100 2.50 18.77 -3.04
N GLN A 101 2.84 17.61 -3.62
CA GLN A 101 3.22 17.46 -5.03
C GLN A 101 2.48 16.28 -5.69
N GLY A 102 2.87 15.96 -6.93
CA GLY A 102 2.35 14.81 -7.68
C GLY A 102 3.19 13.56 -7.46
N LEU A 103 3.54 12.87 -8.54
CA LEU A 103 4.42 11.70 -8.48
C LEU A 103 5.89 12.15 -8.40
N ASP A 104 6.71 11.40 -7.67
CA ASP A 104 8.17 11.53 -7.72
C ASP A 104 8.78 10.19 -8.13
N LEU A 105 9.44 10.17 -9.29
CA LEU A 105 10.03 8.94 -9.83
C LEU A 105 11.48 8.85 -9.40
N TYR A 106 11.82 7.73 -8.78
CA TYR A 106 13.21 7.39 -8.51
C TYR A 106 14.00 7.28 -9.81
N ALA A 107 15.33 7.44 -9.75
CA ALA A 107 16.18 7.51 -10.93
C ALA A 107 15.99 6.32 -11.89
N SER A 108 15.85 5.09 -11.36
CA SER A 108 15.59 3.91 -12.19
C SER A 108 14.25 3.98 -12.93
N THR A 109 13.20 4.43 -12.24
CA THR A 109 11.84 4.59 -12.76
C THR A 109 11.75 5.73 -13.77
N TRP A 110 12.34 6.89 -13.45
CA TRP A 110 12.37 8.07 -14.34
C TRP A 110 13.03 7.73 -15.68
N ASN A 111 14.22 7.12 -15.64
CA ASN A 111 14.95 6.78 -16.85
C ASN A 111 14.13 5.86 -17.77
N ARG A 112 13.42 4.89 -17.19
CA ARG A 112 12.59 3.96 -17.94
C ARG A 112 11.35 4.63 -18.56
N LEU A 113 10.63 5.44 -17.78
CA LEU A 113 9.36 6.05 -18.22
C LEU A 113 9.52 7.26 -19.14
N THR A 114 10.65 7.96 -19.04
CA THR A 114 10.93 9.18 -19.81
C THR A 114 11.92 8.99 -20.94
N ASN A 115 12.44 7.76 -21.14
CA ASN A 115 13.51 7.48 -22.09
C ASN A 115 14.76 8.36 -21.84
N HIS A 116 15.26 8.32 -20.58
CA HIS A 116 16.47 9.03 -20.15
C HIS A 116 16.45 10.56 -20.35
N MET A 117 15.28 11.21 -20.27
CA MET A 117 15.23 12.67 -20.23
C MET A 117 16.03 13.21 -19.04
N SER A 118 16.60 14.40 -19.19
CA SER A 118 17.23 15.12 -18.08
C SER A 118 16.25 15.27 -16.89
N PRO A 119 16.73 15.19 -15.64
CA PRO A 119 15.91 15.42 -14.45
C PRO A 119 15.06 16.68 -14.55
N GLY A 120 13.76 16.57 -14.25
CA GLY A 120 12.85 17.69 -14.39
C GLY A 120 11.41 17.32 -14.05
N ILE A 121 10.47 17.85 -14.85
CA ILE A 121 9.03 17.63 -14.69
C ILE A 121 8.47 17.09 -16.00
N THR A 122 7.61 16.10 -15.91
CA THR A 122 6.78 15.60 -17.01
C THR A 122 5.34 15.39 -16.55
N GLN A 123 4.50 14.84 -17.43
CA GLN A 123 3.16 14.37 -17.10
C GLN A 123 3.07 12.88 -17.37
N CYS A 124 2.41 12.16 -16.47
CA CYS A 124 2.19 10.74 -16.61
C CYS A 124 0.71 10.39 -16.41
N SER A 125 0.38 9.17 -16.81
CA SER A 125 -0.83 8.49 -16.39
C SER A 125 -0.52 7.45 -15.31
N ILE A 126 -1.53 7.10 -14.52
CA ILE A 126 -1.46 6.14 -13.42
C ILE A 126 -2.70 5.24 -13.41
N GLN A 127 -2.49 3.99 -13.04
CA GLN A 127 -3.55 3.01 -12.81
C GLN A 127 -3.12 2.02 -11.72
N LEU A 128 -4.07 1.45 -10.98
CA LEU A 128 -3.81 0.38 -10.03
C LEU A 128 -3.61 -0.95 -10.76
N SER A 129 -2.53 -1.66 -10.44
CA SER A 129 -2.22 -2.98 -11.00
C SER A 129 -2.66 -4.09 -10.06
N ALA A 130 -3.17 -5.19 -10.63
CA ALA A 130 -3.42 -6.43 -9.90
C ALA A 130 -2.12 -7.25 -9.66
N ARG A 131 -0.99 -6.81 -10.22
CA ARG A 131 0.29 -7.50 -10.12
C ARG A 131 0.77 -7.57 -8.67
N LYS A 132 1.43 -8.68 -8.36
CA LYS A 132 2.07 -8.96 -7.07
C LYS A 132 3.41 -8.23 -7.00
N ALA A 133 3.66 -7.58 -5.86
CA ALA A 133 4.89 -6.83 -5.64
C ALA A 133 6.10 -7.73 -5.35
N PHE A 134 5.85 -8.96 -4.89
CA PHE A 134 6.85 -9.93 -4.46
C PHE A 134 6.89 -11.15 -5.38
N ASP A 135 8.01 -11.87 -5.37
CA ASP A 135 8.20 -13.10 -6.18
C ASP A 135 7.46 -14.33 -5.63
N PHE A 136 6.78 -14.17 -4.49
CA PHE A 136 5.98 -15.23 -3.90
C PHE A 136 4.49 -15.07 -4.16
N ASP A 137 3.80 -16.20 -4.07
CA ASP A 137 2.35 -16.26 -4.23
C ASP A 137 1.60 -15.72 -3.01
N GLY A 138 0.52 -15.00 -3.31
CA GLY A 138 -0.50 -14.61 -2.34
C GLY A 138 -0.11 -13.50 -1.35
N PRO A 139 -1.10 -13.00 -0.58
CA PRO A 139 -0.86 -12.05 0.49
C PRO A 139 0.03 -12.63 1.59
N ARG A 140 0.88 -11.80 2.20
CA ARG A 140 1.68 -12.20 3.37
C ARG A 140 1.68 -11.13 4.45
N CYS A 141 1.62 -11.59 5.70
CA CYS A 141 1.73 -10.73 6.86
C CYS A 141 3.19 -10.45 7.18
N PHE A 142 3.51 -9.20 7.51
CA PHE A 142 4.83 -8.78 7.95
C PHE A 142 4.71 -8.00 9.26
N HIS A 143 5.61 -8.26 10.19
CA HIS A 143 5.95 -7.29 11.23
C HIS A 143 6.63 -6.08 10.59
N ARG A 144 6.31 -4.88 11.08
CA ARG A 144 6.94 -3.66 10.58
C ARG A 144 8.45 -3.70 10.84
N PRO A 145 9.30 -3.55 9.81
CA PRO A 145 10.74 -3.43 9.99
C PRO A 145 11.12 -2.27 10.90
N GLY A 146 12.15 -2.49 11.72
CA GLY A 146 12.62 -1.50 12.69
C GLY A 146 11.62 -1.19 13.82
N SER A 147 10.56 -1.99 13.99
CA SER A 147 9.70 -1.94 15.17
C SER A 147 10.02 -3.09 16.13
N ASP A 148 9.77 -2.90 17.42
CA ASP A 148 9.89 -3.97 18.42
C ASP A 148 8.72 -4.97 18.38
N SER A 149 7.89 -4.94 17.32
CA SER A 149 6.65 -5.71 17.22
C SER A 149 6.83 -7.22 17.38
N SER A 150 7.98 -7.78 17.04
CA SER A 150 8.19 -9.23 17.19
C SER A 150 8.58 -9.65 18.60
N HIS A 151 9.00 -8.70 19.45
CA HIS A 151 9.60 -8.96 20.77
C HIS A 151 8.83 -8.35 21.93
N ASN A 152 8.05 -7.29 21.68
CA ASN A 152 7.24 -6.64 22.70
C ASN A 152 5.83 -7.25 22.71
N GLU A 153 5.54 -8.10 23.69
CA GLU A 153 4.25 -8.80 23.77
C GLU A 153 3.04 -7.86 23.95
N TYR A 154 3.23 -6.61 24.36
CA TYR A 154 2.16 -5.61 24.56
C TYR A 154 1.94 -4.70 23.35
N TYR A 155 2.76 -4.84 22.31
CA TYR A 155 2.75 -4.01 21.13
C TYR A 155 2.84 -4.88 19.88
N ARG A 156 1.95 -4.68 18.90
CA ARG A 156 2.13 -5.24 17.55
C ARG A 156 2.02 -4.17 16.49
N CYS A 157 2.84 -4.28 15.46
CA CYS A 157 2.81 -3.46 14.27
C CYS A 157 2.94 -4.40 13.07
N VAL A 158 1.83 -4.67 12.40
CA VAL A 158 1.74 -5.69 11.36
C VAL A 158 0.97 -5.18 10.15
N GLY A 159 1.36 -5.64 8.96
CA GLY A 159 0.75 -5.25 7.69
C GLY A 159 0.58 -6.46 6.79
N LEU A 160 -0.43 -6.41 5.92
CA LEU A 160 -0.68 -7.43 4.90
C LEU A 160 -0.25 -6.87 3.54
N LEU A 161 0.80 -7.45 2.96
CA LEU A 161 1.35 -7.03 1.68
C LEU A 161 1.07 -8.08 0.61
N ASN A 162 1.39 -7.75 -0.65
CA ASN A 162 1.23 -8.64 -1.81
C ASN A 162 -0.24 -9.05 -2.09
N THR A 163 -1.17 -8.15 -1.82
CA THR A 163 -2.61 -8.40 -1.99
C THR A 163 -3.06 -8.39 -3.45
N GLY A 164 -2.23 -7.94 -4.40
CA GLY A 164 -2.54 -7.97 -5.84
C GLY A 164 -3.65 -6.98 -6.21
N GLY A 165 -3.47 -5.72 -5.80
CA GLY A 165 -4.43 -4.65 -6.05
C GLY A 165 -5.55 -4.53 -5.01
N GLN A 166 -5.77 -5.51 -4.14
CA GLN A 166 -6.78 -5.36 -3.08
C GLN A 166 -6.26 -4.49 -1.93
N ILE A 167 -6.82 -3.30 -1.77
CA ILE A 167 -6.45 -2.36 -0.71
C ILE A 167 -6.90 -2.90 0.65
N VAL A 168 -5.97 -2.97 1.61
CA VAL A 168 -6.30 -3.28 3.00
C VAL A 168 -6.80 -2.00 3.67
N ILE A 169 -7.94 -2.06 4.38
CA ILE A 169 -8.57 -0.86 4.97
C ILE A 169 -8.65 -0.91 6.50
N SER A 170 -8.56 -2.11 7.09
CA SER A 170 -8.48 -2.27 8.53
C SER A 170 -7.86 -3.60 8.94
N ALA A 171 -7.38 -3.67 10.17
CA ALA A 171 -6.96 -4.89 10.82
C ALA A 171 -7.49 -4.95 12.25
N THR A 172 -7.91 -6.13 12.71
CA THR A 172 -8.34 -6.37 14.09
C THR A 172 -7.63 -7.57 14.72
N ILE A 173 -7.42 -7.52 16.04
CA ILE A 173 -6.98 -8.65 16.87
C ILE A 173 -7.90 -8.68 18.09
N ASP A 174 -8.57 -9.80 18.36
CA ASP A 174 -9.55 -9.92 19.47
C ASP A 174 -10.55 -8.74 19.50
N ASP A 175 -11.13 -8.38 18.35
CA ASP A 175 -12.05 -7.24 18.17
C ASP A 175 -11.46 -5.84 18.45
N HIS A 176 -10.17 -5.74 18.78
CA HIS A 176 -9.47 -4.45 18.90
C HIS A 176 -8.98 -4.01 17.53
N ARG A 177 -9.42 -2.83 17.09
CA ARG A 177 -9.01 -2.24 15.81
C ARG A 177 -7.61 -1.64 15.91
N GLY A 178 -6.74 -2.05 14.99
CA GLY A 178 -5.42 -1.45 14.83
C GLY A 178 -5.50 -0.06 14.18
N LYS A 179 -4.55 0.81 14.51
CA LYS A 179 -4.41 2.15 13.93
C LYS A 179 -3.33 2.13 12.86
N TYR A 180 -3.53 2.78 11.72
CA TYR A 180 -2.43 2.96 10.77
C TYR A 180 -1.25 3.66 11.43
N MET A 181 -0.07 3.08 11.27
CA MET A 181 1.15 3.78 11.63
C MET A 181 1.44 4.81 10.55
N GLN A 182 1.70 6.05 10.98
CA GLN A 182 1.85 7.19 10.08
C GLN A 182 2.79 6.85 8.91
N SER A 183 2.29 7.08 7.70
CA SER A 183 3.01 6.89 6.43
C SER A 183 3.43 5.46 6.08
N SER A 184 2.83 4.41 6.65
CA SER A 184 3.20 3.02 6.32
C SER A 184 2.00 2.05 6.30
N PRO A 185 2.08 0.90 5.59
CA PRO A 185 0.95 -0.02 5.41
C PRO A 185 0.68 -0.91 6.64
N TYR A 186 1.22 -0.54 7.80
CA TYR A 186 1.15 -1.34 9.03
C TYR A 186 0.13 -0.77 10.00
N PHE A 187 -0.52 -1.68 10.72
CA PHE A 187 -1.44 -1.39 11.79
C PHE A 187 -0.78 -1.62 13.14
N GLU A 188 -0.80 -0.58 13.95
CA GLU A 188 -0.40 -0.60 15.35
C GLU A 188 -1.54 -1.08 16.25
N PHE A 189 -1.19 -2.01 17.14
CA PHE A 189 -2.04 -2.56 18.19
C PHE A 189 -1.37 -2.33 19.54
N THR A 190 -2.00 -1.48 20.35
CA THR A 190 -1.62 -1.21 21.74
C THR A 190 -2.89 -1.00 22.55
N TYR A 191 -3.17 -1.91 23.49
CA TYR A 191 -4.41 -1.87 24.28
C TYR A 191 -4.19 -2.37 25.72
N GLY A 192 -2.97 -2.22 26.25
CA GLY A 192 -2.67 -2.37 27.68
C GLY A 192 -2.62 -3.80 28.22
N GLN A 193 -2.76 -4.81 27.36
CA GLN A 193 -2.65 -6.22 27.72
C GLN A 193 -1.72 -6.97 26.75
N LYS A 194 -1.21 -8.11 27.21
CA LYS A 194 -0.40 -9.00 26.40
C LYS A 194 -1.21 -9.50 25.20
N ILE A 195 -0.61 -9.39 24.02
CA ILE A 195 -1.13 -9.90 22.76
C ILE A 195 -0.48 -11.27 22.54
N ASP A 196 -1.26 -12.34 22.67
CA ASP A 196 -0.79 -13.71 22.45
C ASP A 196 -0.48 -13.93 20.96
N SER A 197 0.67 -14.53 20.66
CA SER A 197 1.11 -14.82 19.29
C SER A 197 0.22 -15.85 18.57
N ASN A 198 -0.58 -16.63 19.29
CA ASN A 198 -1.58 -17.53 18.73
C ASN A 198 -2.91 -16.84 18.36
N LYS A 199 -3.03 -15.52 18.57
CA LYS A 199 -4.19 -14.76 18.11
C LYS A 199 -4.17 -14.59 16.59
N GLN A 200 -5.36 -14.53 16.00
CA GLN A 200 -5.51 -14.21 14.60
C GLN A 200 -5.64 -12.71 14.41
N ILE A 201 -4.94 -12.19 13.41
CA ILE A 201 -5.20 -10.89 12.83
C ILE A 201 -6.23 -11.09 11.72
N VAL A 202 -7.26 -10.25 11.71
CA VAL A 202 -8.24 -10.19 10.63
C VAL A 202 -8.03 -8.90 9.85
N PHE A 203 -7.49 -9.01 8.64
CA PHE A 203 -7.37 -7.90 7.71
C PHE A 203 -8.64 -7.81 6.88
N THR A 204 -9.25 -6.61 6.78
CA THR A 204 -10.40 -6.34 5.92
C THR A 204 -9.94 -5.58 4.69
N LEU A 205 -10.32 -6.06 3.52
CA LEU A 205 -10.01 -5.47 2.22
C LEU A 205 -11.14 -4.51 1.79
N ALA A 206 -10.84 -3.62 0.85
CA ALA A 206 -11.77 -2.59 0.38
C ALA A 206 -13.04 -3.17 -0.28
N ASP A 207 -13.01 -4.42 -0.76
CA ASP A 207 -14.18 -5.13 -1.29
C ASP A 207 -15.02 -5.83 -0.20
N GLY A 208 -14.66 -5.64 1.08
CA GLY A 208 -15.32 -6.25 2.23
C GLY A 208 -14.85 -7.67 2.56
N THR A 209 -14.00 -8.28 1.74
CA THR A 209 -13.45 -9.60 2.05
C THR A 209 -12.41 -9.51 3.17
N THR A 210 -12.17 -10.65 3.84
CA THR A 210 -11.21 -10.71 4.96
C THR A 210 -10.11 -11.73 4.72
N HIS A 211 -8.89 -11.39 5.14
CA HIS A 211 -7.76 -12.31 5.21
C HIS A 211 -7.37 -12.54 6.68
N LYS A 212 -7.28 -13.80 7.09
CA LYS A 212 -6.96 -14.18 8.48
C LYS A 212 -5.61 -14.87 8.52
N VAL A 213 -4.78 -14.46 9.46
CA VAL A 213 -3.44 -15.02 9.67
C VAL A 213 -3.14 -15.05 11.17
N TYR A 214 -2.42 -16.06 11.65
CA TYR A 214 -1.95 -16.03 13.02
C TYR A 214 -0.81 -15.02 13.16
N LEU A 215 -0.80 -14.30 14.28
CA LEU A 215 0.24 -13.32 14.57
C LEU A 215 1.65 -13.92 14.56
N ARG A 216 1.80 -15.15 15.04
CA ARG A 216 3.07 -15.93 14.98
C ARG A 216 3.53 -16.27 13.56
N ASP A 217 2.63 -16.24 12.57
CA ASP A 217 2.95 -16.56 11.17
C ASP A 217 3.33 -15.31 10.37
N CYS A 218 3.27 -14.11 10.97
CA CYS A 218 3.75 -12.89 10.34
C CYS A 218 5.27 -12.91 10.22
N GLU A 219 5.79 -12.63 9.02
CA GLU A 219 7.22 -12.61 8.76
C GLU A 219 7.91 -11.47 9.51
N ASN A 220 9.08 -11.76 10.07
CA ASN A 220 9.90 -10.77 10.76
C ASN A 220 11.10 -10.38 9.89
N GLN A 221 11.08 -9.13 9.40
CA GLN A 221 12.18 -8.54 8.65
C GLN A 221 12.67 -7.29 9.38
N TYR A 222 13.86 -7.36 9.99
CA TYR A 222 14.39 -6.24 10.78
C TYR A 222 14.78 -5.03 9.93
N ASN A 223 15.16 -5.28 8.67
CA ASN A 223 15.67 -4.26 7.77
C ASN A 223 14.61 -3.84 6.76
N GLN A 224 14.61 -2.56 6.42
CA GLN A 224 13.81 -2.02 5.32
C GLN A 224 14.50 -2.26 3.98
N GLN A 225 13.72 -2.40 2.91
CA GLN A 225 14.21 -2.41 1.55
C GLN A 225 14.71 -1.02 1.17
N LEU A 226 15.89 -0.91 0.57
CA LEU A 226 16.37 0.35 -0.02
C LEU A 226 16.02 0.39 -1.51
N TRP A 227 15.64 1.58 -1.97
CA TRP A 227 15.09 1.86 -3.29
C TRP A 227 15.96 2.87 -4.04
N ARG A 228 16.01 2.80 -5.37
CA ARG A 228 16.79 3.69 -6.25
C ARG A 228 16.15 3.81 -7.63
#